data_AF-A0A8C5MI85-F1
#
_entry.id   AF-A0A8C5MI85-F1
#
_cell.length_a   1.000
_cell.length_b   1.000
_cell.length_c   1.000
_cell.angle_alpha   90.00
_cell.angle_beta   90.00
_cell.angle_gamma   90.00
#
_symmetry.space_group_name_H-M   'P 1'
#
loop_
_entity.id
_entity.type
_entity.pdbx_description
1 polymer ?
#
loop_
_entity_poly.entity_id
_entity_poly.type
_entity_poly.pdbx_seq_one_letter_code
_entity_poly.pdbx_strand_id
1 'polypeptide(L)'
;FPQNLKEWTKNIQNIRFKVCYICGREFGSKSIAIHEPKCLEKWQVENDNLPKHLRRPVPVKPQISAGGADDVTENEAAWKSSQAQLLPCGSCGRTFLPERLIVHQRGCKPSDKNKGSLNVTTSKTLPNSSTMTTSTPKTLICYICGREFGTKSLPIHEPKCLEKWKIENDKLPKGQRRPIPQKPQLGFTKGGSREQQNEAAWQSFKEQLLVCANCGRSFASDRLVVHQRRPSVFSGHSSTSYTGTLPSCSPSAPI
;
A
#
# COMPACT_ATOMS: atom_id res chain seq x y z
N PHE A 1 -4.88 -6.75 -31.14
CA PHE A 1 -4.76 -5.52 -30.33
C PHE A 1 -6.11 -4.80 -30.40
N PRO A 2 -6.81 -4.56 -29.27
CA PRO A 2 -8.16 -3.99 -29.33
C PRO A 2 -8.09 -2.54 -29.84
N GLN A 3 -8.92 -2.23 -30.83
CA GLN A 3 -8.81 -1.03 -31.68
C GLN A 3 -9.53 0.23 -31.15
N ASN A 4 -9.89 0.32 -29.86
CA ASN A 4 -10.72 1.44 -29.43
C ASN A 4 -10.37 1.99 -28.04
N LEU A 5 -9.77 3.18 -28.03
CA LEU A 5 -9.42 3.93 -26.82
C LEU A 5 -10.67 4.32 -25.99
N LYS A 6 -11.85 4.47 -26.64
CA LYS A 6 -13.13 4.74 -25.95
C LYS A 6 -13.66 3.51 -25.22
N GLU A 7 -13.27 2.32 -25.66
CA GLU A 7 -13.65 1.04 -25.04
C GLU A 7 -12.78 0.77 -23.80
N TRP A 8 -11.52 1.23 -23.81
CA TRP A 8 -10.62 1.17 -22.65
C TRP A 8 -10.98 2.18 -21.55
N THR A 9 -11.37 3.42 -21.89
CA THR A 9 -11.83 4.42 -20.89
C THR A 9 -13.19 4.07 -20.28
N LYS A 10 -14.12 3.49 -21.07
CA LYS A 10 -15.34 2.85 -20.52
C LYS A 10 -15.02 1.73 -19.54
N ASN A 11 -13.92 1.00 -19.74
CA ASN A 11 -13.52 -0.12 -18.89
C ASN A 11 -12.85 0.34 -17.57
N ILE A 12 -12.18 1.51 -17.56
CA ILE A 12 -11.57 2.09 -16.35
C ILE A 12 -12.62 2.82 -15.48
N GLN A 13 -13.66 3.40 -16.09
CA GLN A 13 -14.75 4.06 -15.38
C GLN A 13 -15.77 3.10 -14.72
N ASN A 14 -15.56 1.78 -14.83
CA ASN A 14 -16.46 0.78 -14.26
C ASN A 14 -15.72 -0.30 -13.44
N ILE A 15 -14.60 0.05 -12.79
CA ILE A 15 -14.06 -0.80 -11.72
C ILE A 15 -14.95 -0.58 -10.48
N ARG A 16 -16.07 -1.30 -10.43
CA ARG A 16 -16.93 -1.34 -9.25
C ARG A 16 -16.27 -2.14 -8.16
N PHE A 17 -15.94 -1.45 -7.07
CA PHE A 17 -15.47 -2.07 -5.85
C PHE A 17 -16.66 -2.53 -5.03
N LYS A 18 -16.53 -3.71 -4.43
CA LYS A 18 -17.48 -4.30 -3.49
C LYS A 18 -16.85 -4.38 -2.11
N VAL A 19 -17.60 -3.98 -1.09
CA VAL A 19 -17.16 -4.07 0.30
C VAL A 19 -17.46 -5.47 0.83
N CYS A 20 -16.47 -6.10 1.46
CA CYS A 20 -16.70 -7.36 2.15
C CYS A 20 -17.51 -7.14 3.42
N TYR A 21 -18.65 -7.83 3.54
CA TYR A 21 -19.57 -7.70 4.68
C TYR A 21 -19.03 -8.24 6.01
N ILE A 22 -17.87 -8.90 6.00
CA ILE A 22 -17.21 -9.48 7.18
C ILE A 22 -16.06 -8.57 7.65
N CYS A 23 -15.16 -8.18 6.73
CA CYS A 23 -13.93 -7.46 7.09
C CYS A 23 -13.90 -5.98 6.68
N GLY A 24 -14.90 -5.51 5.92
CA GLY A 24 -15.06 -4.11 5.52
C GLY A 24 -14.07 -3.63 4.47
N ARG A 25 -13.24 -4.51 3.89
CA ARG A 25 -12.29 -4.14 2.82
C ARG A 25 -12.96 -4.13 1.46
N GLU A 26 -12.42 -3.30 0.58
CA GLU A 26 -12.85 -3.17 -0.81
C GLU A 26 -12.12 -4.16 -1.71
N PHE A 27 -12.87 -4.77 -2.63
CA PHE A 27 -12.38 -5.72 -3.61
C PHE A 27 -13.02 -5.42 -4.96
N GLY A 28 -12.36 -5.79 -6.06
CA GLY A 28 -13.04 -5.80 -7.35
C GLY A 28 -14.19 -6.81 -7.34
N SER A 29 -15.23 -6.56 -8.13
CA SER A 29 -16.43 -7.42 -8.23
C SER A 29 -16.15 -8.91 -8.49
N LYS A 30 -15.04 -9.26 -9.16
CA LYS A 30 -14.61 -10.65 -9.34
C LYS A 30 -13.83 -11.20 -8.16
N SER A 31 -13.00 -10.37 -7.52
CA SER A 31 -12.17 -10.82 -6.40
C SER A 31 -12.96 -10.95 -5.10
N ILE A 32 -14.07 -10.20 -4.94
CA ILE A 32 -14.94 -10.33 -3.77
C ILE A 32 -15.56 -11.73 -3.65
N ALA A 33 -15.97 -12.34 -4.77
CA ALA A 33 -16.57 -13.68 -4.79
C ALA A 33 -15.60 -14.78 -4.34
N ILE A 34 -14.29 -14.57 -4.53
CA ILE A 34 -13.23 -15.48 -4.06
C ILE A 34 -12.82 -15.14 -2.62
N HIS A 35 -12.90 -13.87 -2.26
CA HIS A 35 -12.51 -13.38 -0.94
C HIS A 35 -13.52 -13.75 0.15
N GLU A 36 -14.81 -13.50 -0.05
CA GLU A 36 -15.87 -13.73 0.94
C GLU A 36 -15.86 -15.13 1.57
N PRO A 37 -15.84 -16.24 0.81
CA PRO A 37 -15.84 -17.58 1.40
C PRO A 37 -14.59 -17.83 2.26
N LYS A 38 -13.41 -17.41 1.78
CA LYS A 38 -12.15 -17.53 2.53
C LYS A 38 -12.13 -16.64 3.77
N CYS A 39 -12.75 -15.46 3.69
CA CYS A 39 -12.86 -14.55 4.82
C CYS A 39 -13.80 -15.12 5.89
N LEU A 40 -14.88 -15.78 5.47
CA LEU A 40 -15.83 -16.43 6.37
C LEU A 40 -15.21 -17.63 7.07
N GLU A 41 -14.48 -18.47 6.34
CA GLU A 41 -13.72 -19.61 6.89
C GLU A 41 -12.73 -19.14 7.97
N LYS A 42 -11.92 -18.11 7.67
CA LYS A 42 -10.99 -17.54 8.66
C LYS A 42 -11.74 -17.00 9.88
N TRP A 43 -12.85 -16.28 9.65
CA TRP A 43 -13.68 -15.75 10.73
C TRP A 43 -14.24 -16.85 11.63
N GLN A 44 -14.70 -17.97 11.06
CA GLN A 44 -15.25 -19.10 11.83
C GLN A 44 -14.18 -19.73 12.71
N VAL A 45 -13.01 -20.02 12.16
CA VAL A 45 -11.87 -20.56 12.92
C VAL A 45 -11.49 -19.64 14.08
N GLU A 46 -11.37 -18.33 13.82
CA GLU A 46 -11.10 -17.34 14.86
C GLU A 46 -12.19 -17.31 15.93
N ASN A 47 -13.46 -17.37 15.52
CA ASN A 47 -14.60 -17.33 16.42
C ASN A 47 -14.73 -18.60 17.27
N ASP A 48 -14.40 -19.77 16.73
CA ASP A 48 -14.43 -21.05 17.44
C ASP A 48 -13.31 -21.17 18.47
N ASN A 49 -12.17 -20.52 18.21
CA ASN A 49 -11.08 -20.40 19.16
C ASN A 49 -11.39 -19.46 20.34
N LEU A 50 -12.48 -18.67 20.28
CA LEU A 50 -12.93 -17.86 21.41
C LEU A 50 -13.68 -18.75 22.43
N PRO A 51 -13.54 -18.45 23.74
CA PRO A 51 -14.43 -19.00 24.77
C PRO A 51 -15.89 -18.87 24.37
N LYS A 52 -16.73 -19.87 24.69
CA LYS A 52 -18.15 -19.92 24.25
C LYS A 52 -18.91 -18.61 24.48
N HIS A 53 -18.64 -17.92 25.60
CA HIS A 53 -19.28 -16.66 25.97
C HIS A 53 -18.77 -15.44 25.20
N LEU A 54 -17.65 -15.54 24.47
CA LEU A 54 -17.08 -14.50 23.62
C LEU A 54 -17.28 -14.76 22.13
N ARG A 55 -17.88 -15.91 21.77
CA ARG A 55 -18.20 -16.24 20.38
C ARG A 55 -19.28 -15.31 19.85
N ARG A 56 -19.10 -14.84 18.63
CA ARG A 56 -20.00 -13.96 17.91
C ARG A 56 -20.95 -14.77 17.02
N PRO A 57 -22.14 -14.23 16.70
CA PRO A 57 -23.01 -14.83 15.69
C PRO A 57 -22.36 -14.76 14.31
N VAL A 58 -22.65 -15.77 13.48
CA VAL A 58 -22.13 -15.86 12.11
C VAL A 58 -22.53 -14.61 11.30
N PRO A 59 -21.60 -13.94 10.59
CA PRO A 59 -21.93 -12.79 9.79
C PRO A 59 -22.90 -13.19 8.68
N VAL A 60 -24.04 -12.50 8.58
CA VAL A 60 -25.04 -12.77 7.56
C VAL A 60 -24.76 -11.90 6.34
N LYS A 61 -24.68 -12.52 5.16
CA LYS A 61 -24.52 -11.79 3.91
C LYS A 61 -25.78 -10.98 3.63
N PRO A 62 -25.71 -9.65 3.48
CA PRO A 62 -26.87 -8.82 3.15
C PRO A 62 -27.54 -9.34 1.87
N GLN A 63 -28.81 -9.75 1.96
CA GLN A 63 -29.60 -10.16 0.80
C GLN A 63 -30.23 -8.92 0.20
N ILE A 64 -29.84 -8.58 -1.02
CA ILE A 64 -30.35 -7.41 -1.70
C ILE A 64 -31.34 -7.91 -2.74
N SER A 65 -32.61 -7.57 -2.56
CA SER A 65 -33.71 -8.01 -3.41
C SER A 65 -33.38 -7.75 -4.89
N ALA A 66 -33.66 -8.73 -5.75
CA ALA A 66 -33.36 -8.75 -7.18
C ALA A 66 -34.06 -7.66 -8.03
N GLY A 67 -34.63 -6.63 -7.38
CA GLY A 67 -35.22 -5.45 -8.01
C GLY A 67 -34.29 -4.24 -7.89
N GLY A 68 -33.18 -4.26 -8.64
CA GLY A 68 -32.43 -3.05 -9.00
C GLY A 68 -31.92 -2.18 -7.83
N ALA A 69 -31.31 -2.77 -6.81
CA ALA A 69 -30.56 -1.98 -5.84
C ALA A 69 -29.28 -1.41 -6.48
N ASP A 70 -29.06 -0.12 -6.25
CA ASP A 70 -27.86 0.59 -6.66
C ASP A 70 -26.60 0.03 -5.96
N ASP A 71 -25.48 -0.01 -6.68
CA ASP A 71 -24.18 -0.53 -6.20
C ASP A 71 -23.73 0.10 -4.86
N VAL A 72 -24.20 1.34 -4.61
CA VAL A 72 -23.95 2.12 -3.41
C VAL A 72 -24.68 1.55 -2.19
N THR A 73 -25.94 1.14 -2.30
CA THR A 73 -26.68 0.55 -1.17
C THR A 73 -26.16 -0.82 -0.77
N GLU A 74 -25.67 -1.63 -1.73
CA GLU A 74 -25.01 -2.90 -1.45
C GLU A 74 -23.74 -2.72 -0.61
N ASN A 75 -22.89 -1.79 -1.02
CA ASN A 75 -21.65 -1.52 -0.32
C ASN A 75 -21.89 -0.92 1.06
N GLU A 76 -22.91 -0.07 1.22
CA GLU A 76 -23.29 0.47 2.52
C GLU A 76 -23.81 -0.63 3.46
N ALA A 77 -24.67 -1.53 2.96
CA ALA A 77 -25.17 -2.65 3.75
C ALA A 77 -24.05 -3.60 4.18
N ALA A 78 -23.13 -3.92 3.26
CA ALA A 78 -21.95 -4.73 3.57
C ALA A 78 -21.04 -4.02 4.58
N TRP A 79 -20.80 -2.72 4.42
CA TRP A 79 -20.02 -1.93 5.38
C TRP A 79 -20.65 -1.95 6.77
N LYS A 80 -21.96 -1.74 6.90
CA LYS A 80 -22.70 -1.83 8.17
C LYS A 80 -22.58 -3.21 8.81
N SER A 81 -22.73 -4.28 8.02
CA SER A 81 -22.51 -5.66 8.51
C SER A 81 -21.09 -5.85 9.05
N SER A 82 -20.08 -5.31 8.36
CA SER A 82 -18.68 -5.47 8.79
C SER A 82 -18.37 -4.74 10.11
N GLN A 83 -19.04 -3.61 10.37
CA GLN A 83 -18.87 -2.87 11.63
C GLN A 83 -19.34 -3.67 12.85
N ALA A 84 -20.39 -4.50 12.69
CA ALA A 84 -20.89 -5.37 13.76
C ALA A 84 -19.87 -6.45 14.19
N GLN A 85 -18.85 -6.69 13.37
CA GLN A 85 -17.78 -7.66 13.67
C GLN A 85 -16.63 -7.05 14.48
N LEU A 86 -16.61 -5.74 14.70
CA LEU A 86 -15.54 -5.05 15.41
C LEU A 86 -15.74 -5.10 16.92
N LEU A 87 -14.65 -5.31 17.65
CA LEU A 87 -14.62 -5.35 19.11
C LEU A 87 -13.97 -4.07 19.66
N PRO A 88 -14.58 -3.43 20.67
CA PRO A 88 -13.98 -2.27 21.32
C PRO A 88 -12.79 -2.69 22.18
N CYS A 89 -11.76 -1.84 22.18
CA CYS A 89 -10.65 -1.95 23.12
C CYS A 89 -11.10 -1.52 24.51
N GLY A 90 -10.91 -2.38 25.52
CA GLY A 90 -11.29 -2.07 26.91
C GLY A 90 -10.59 -0.84 27.49
N SER A 91 -9.42 -0.45 26.97
CA SER A 91 -8.64 0.68 27.50
C SER A 91 -8.94 2.01 26.80
N CYS A 92 -9.26 2.01 25.51
CA CYS A 92 -9.43 3.25 24.73
C CYS A 92 -10.74 3.32 23.91
N GLY A 93 -11.61 2.32 24.00
CA GLY A 93 -12.92 2.27 23.33
C GLY A 93 -12.91 2.09 21.81
N ARG A 94 -11.76 2.26 21.14
CA ARG A 94 -11.65 2.08 19.68
C ARG A 94 -11.97 0.66 19.26
N THR A 95 -12.69 0.50 18.16
CA THR A 95 -13.12 -0.80 17.64
C THR A 95 -12.15 -1.36 16.61
N PHE A 96 -11.90 -2.67 16.66
CA PHE A 96 -10.98 -3.37 15.78
C PHE A 96 -11.49 -4.77 15.44
N LEU A 97 -11.05 -5.34 14.32
CA LEU A 97 -11.14 -6.80 14.14
C LEU A 97 -10.30 -7.50 15.22
N PRO A 98 -10.70 -8.70 15.70
CA PRO A 98 -10.00 -9.42 16.78
C PRO A 98 -8.47 -9.48 16.61
N GLU A 99 -8.01 -9.86 15.42
CA GLU A 99 -6.58 -9.95 15.06
C GLU A 99 -5.81 -8.63 15.25
N ARG A 100 -6.44 -7.50 14.92
CA ARG A 100 -5.84 -6.17 15.06
C ARG A 100 -5.97 -5.66 16.49
N LEU A 101 -7.00 -6.07 17.23
CA LEU A 101 -7.21 -5.67 18.61
C LEU A 101 -6.05 -6.14 19.49
N ILE A 102 -5.58 -7.39 19.32
CA ILE A 102 -4.46 -7.96 20.08
C ILE A 102 -3.19 -7.13 19.87
N VAL A 103 -2.87 -6.79 18.62
CA VAL A 103 -1.70 -5.97 18.29
C VAL A 103 -1.84 -4.56 18.86
N HIS A 104 -3.03 -3.97 18.76
CA HIS A 104 -3.32 -2.67 19.30
C HIS A 104 -3.16 -2.61 20.82
N GLN A 105 -3.70 -3.59 21.55
CA GLN A 105 -3.66 -3.66 23.02
C GLN A 105 -2.23 -3.63 23.57
N ARG A 106 -1.25 -4.24 22.88
CA ARG A 106 0.18 -4.22 23.28
C ARG A 106 0.79 -2.83 23.40
N GLY A 107 0.25 -1.86 22.66
CA GLY A 107 0.71 -0.47 22.66
C GLY A 107 -0.39 0.53 22.99
N CYS A 108 -1.55 0.05 23.47
CA CYS A 108 -2.68 0.91 23.76
C CYS A 108 -2.42 1.68 25.05
N LYS A 109 -2.61 3.00 25.01
CA LYS A 109 -2.65 3.85 26.20
C LYS A 109 -4.11 4.08 26.59
N PRO A 110 -4.46 4.02 27.89
CA PRO A 110 -5.80 4.34 28.34
C PRO A 110 -6.15 5.77 27.89
N SER A 111 -7.37 5.94 27.39
CA SER A 111 -7.87 7.24 26.95
C SER A 111 -8.98 7.65 27.90
N ASP A 112 -8.88 8.83 28.52
CA ASP A 112 -9.82 9.33 29.54
C ASP A 112 -11.21 9.70 28.99
N LYS A 113 -11.64 9.12 27.85
CA LYS A 113 -12.91 9.47 27.21
C LYS A 113 -13.79 8.25 27.06
N ASN A 114 -14.38 7.87 28.19
CA ASN A 114 -15.63 7.14 28.24
C ASN A 114 -16.79 8.10 27.90
N LYS A 115 -17.15 8.21 26.62
CA LYS A 115 -18.53 8.50 26.18
C LYS A 115 -18.73 7.89 24.80
N GLY A 116 -19.65 6.93 24.70
CA GLY A 116 -20.14 6.42 23.42
C GLY A 116 -20.87 7.48 22.60
N SER A 117 -20.92 7.27 21.29
CA SER A 117 -21.95 7.76 20.38
C SER A 117 -21.75 6.98 19.08
N LEU A 118 -22.69 6.15 18.62
CA LEU A 118 -23.88 6.53 17.84
C LEU A 118 -23.61 7.68 16.86
N ASN A 119 -23.68 7.33 15.57
CA ASN A 119 -23.87 8.12 14.36
C ASN A 119 -23.68 9.64 14.45
N VAL A 120 -22.73 10.17 13.69
CA VAL A 120 -22.82 11.53 13.14
C VAL A 120 -22.43 11.52 11.66
N THR A 121 -23.44 11.82 10.86
CA THR A 121 -23.42 12.22 9.46
C THR A 121 -22.49 13.43 9.26
N THR A 122 -21.74 13.40 8.16
CA THR A 122 -21.24 14.56 7.40
C THR A 122 -21.26 15.94 8.07
N SER A 123 -20.08 16.52 8.27
CA SER A 123 -19.77 17.91 7.89
C SER A 123 -18.27 18.16 7.98
N LYS A 124 -17.72 18.71 6.90
CA LYS A 124 -16.36 19.25 6.81
C LYS A 124 -16.15 20.32 7.88
N THR A 125 -15.06 20.23 8.62
CA THR A 125 -14.23 21.38 9.01
C THR A 125 -12.87 20.87 9.50
N LEU A 126 -11.81 21.38 8.89
CA LEU A 126 -10.41 21.19 9.25
C LEU A 126 -10.14 21.88 10.59
N PRO A 127 -9.50 21.27 11.59
CA PRO A 127 -8.85 22.03 12.64
C PRO A 127 -7.37 22.22 12.32
N ASN A 128 -7.01 23.48 12.38
CA ASN A 128 -5.68 24.03 12.26
C ASN A 128 -4.76 23.53 13.38
N SER A 129 -3.48 23.57 13.07
CA SER A 129 -2.33 23.15 13.85
C SER A 129 -2.35 23.61 15.32
N SER A 130 -2.08 22.69 16.23
CA SER A 130 -1.56 22.97 17.56
C SER A 130 -0.55 21.87 17.91
N THR A 131 0.71 22.14 17.54
CA THR A 131 1.94 21.74 18.22
C THR A 131 1.87 20.52 19.15
N MET A 132 1.68 19.34 18.56
CA MET A 132 2.21 18.11 19.12
C MET A 132 3.55 17.89 18.45
N THR A 133 4.65 17.89 19.21
CA THR A 133 5.95 17.40 18.74
C THR A 133 5.79 15.92 18.42
N THR A 134 5.29 15.63 17.23
CA THR A 134 5.26 14.29 16.66
C THR A 134 6.70 13.91 16.44
N SER A 135 7.31 13.21 17.41
CA SER A 135 8.58 12.55 17.16
C SER A 135 8.31 11.62 16.00
N THR A 136 8.81 11.97 14.82
CA THR A 136 8.70 11.15 13.62
C THR A 136 9.14 9.73 14.00
N PRO A 137 8.36 8.69 13.62
CA PRO A 137 8.73 7.33 13.94
C PRO A 137 10.14 7.12 13.42
N LYS A 138 11.09 6.80 14.31
CA LYS A 138 12.49 6.76 13.93
C LYS A 138 12.68 5.61 12.92
N THR A 139 12.82 5.92 11.64
CA THR A 139 13.01 4.94 10.56
C THR A 139 14.48 4.75 10.21
N LEU A 140 14.79 3.65 9.53
CA LEU A 140 16.04 3.40 8.84
C LEU A 140 15.78 3.12 7.35
N ILE A 141 16.68 3.56 6.48
CA ILE A 141 16.56 3.35 5.03
C ILE A 141 17.23 2.02 4.63
N CYS A 142 16.56 1.23 3.79
CA CYS A 142 17.15 0.06 3.16
C CYS A 142 18.10 0.47 2.02
N TYR A 143 19.38 0.11 2.12
CA TYR A 143 20.42 0.44 1.14
C TYR A 143 20.24 -0.21 -0.25
N ILE A 144 19.30 -1.15 -0.39
CA ILE A 144 19.02 -1.87 -1.65
C ILE A 144 17.85 -1.24 -2.41
N CYS A 145 16.79 -0.84 -1.70
CA CYS A 145 15.55 -0.36 -2.33
C CYS A 145 15.15 1.07 -1.97
N GLY A 146 15.90 1.73 -1.09
CA GLY A 146 15.69 3.12 -0.68
C GLY A 146 14.42 3.36 0.14
N ARG A 147 13.71 2.31 0.57
CA ARG A 147 12.49 2.45 1.38
C ARG A 147 12.83 2.58 2.87
N GLU A 148 11.95 3.28 3.57
CA GLU A 148 12.03 3.45 5.02
C GLU A 148 11.36 2.27 5.76
N PHE A 149 12.02 1.83 6.82
CA PHE A 149 11.56 0.75 7.69
C PHE A 149 11.73 1.13 9.15
N GLY A 150 10.95 0.52 10.03
CA GLY A 150 11.23 0.56 11.46
C GLY A 150 12.52 -0.21 11.77
N THR A 151 13.21 0.16 12.86
CA THR A 151 14.48 -0.48 13.25
C THR A 151 14.40 -2.00 13.43
N LYS A 152 13.22 -2.53 13.81
CA LYS A 152 12.97 -3.97 13.94
C LYS A 152 12.58 -4.65 12.62
N SER A 153 12.00 -3.92 11.68
CA SER A 153 11.57 -4.50 10.40
C SER A 153 12.68 -4.48 9.36
N LEU A 154 13.64 -3.56 9.45
CA LEU A 154 14.78 -3.50 8.51
C LEU A 154 15.61 -4.81 8.49
N PRO A 155 16.01 -5.41 9.63
CA PRO A 155 16.79 -6.66 9.61
C PRO A 155 16.05 -7.86 9.02
N ILE A 156 14.71 -7.83 9.03
CA ILE A 156 13.86 -8.87 8.43
C ILE A 156 13.68 -8.59 6.92
N HIS A 157 13.66 -7.31 6.54
CA HIS A 157 13.49 -6.88 5.16
C HIS A 157 14.77 -7.05 4.34
N GLU A 158 15.94 -6.62 4.84
CA GLU A 158 17.21 -6.58 4.08
C GLU A 158 17.57 -7.92 3.41
N PRO A 159 17.54 -9.08 4.09
CA PRO A 159 17.91 -10.36 3.46
C PRO A 159 16.96 -10.73 2.32
N LYS A 160 15.64 -10.54 2.54
CA LYS A 160 14.61 -10.80 1.53
C LYS A 160 14.71 -9.85 0.34
N CYS A 161 15.06 -8.59 0.62
CA CYS A 161 15.28 -7.59 -0.41
C CYS A 161 16.51 -7.92 -1.27
N LEU A 162 17.60 -8.37 -0.63
CA LEU A 162 18.83 -8.78 -1.31
C LEU A 162 18.62 -10.03 -2.18
N GLU A 163 17.89 -11.02 -1.67
CA GLU A 163 17.53 -12.23 -2.42
C GLU A 163 16.74 -11.88 -3.67
N LYS A 164 15.69 -11.05 -3.53
CA LYS A 164 14.91 -10.58 -4.68
C LYS A 164 15.78 -9.82 -5.69
N TRP A 165 16.67 -8.95 -5.20
CA TRP A 165 17.60 -8.21 -6.05
C TRP A 165 18.52 -9.15 -6.84
N LYS A 166 19.08 -10.19 -6.21
CA LYS A 166 19.95 -11.18 -6.88
C LYS A 166 19.21 -11.91 -7.98
N ILE A 167 18.00 -12.38 -7.71
CA ILE A 167 17.14 -13.06 -8.70
C ILE A 167 16.85 -12.16 -9.90
N GLU A 168 16.58 -10.87 -9.69
CA GLU A 168 16.36 -9.91 -10.78
C GLU A 168 17.65 -9.61 -11.54
N ASN A 169 18.77 -9.49 -10.85
CA ASN A 169 20.07 -9.25 -11.46
C ASN A 169 20.55 -10.44 -12.31
N ASP A 170 20.31 -11.67 -11.86
CA ASP A 170 20.69 -12.90 -12.59
C ASP A 170 19.90 -13.10 -13.88
N LYS A 171 18.70 -12.52 -13.97
CA LYS A 171 17.89 -12.49 -15.21
C LYS A 171 18.46 -11.55 -16.26
N LEU A 172 19.38 -10.65 -15.90
CA LEU A 172 20.04 -9.77 -16.86
C LEU A 172 21.14 -10.53 -17.61
N PRO A 173 21.38 -10.20 -18.89
CA PRO A 173 22.56 -10.66 -19.63
C PRO A 173 23.83 -10.45 -18.81
N LYS A 174 24.81 -11.37 -18.89
CA LYS A 174 26.03 -11.33 -18.04
C LYS A 174 26.72 -9.95 -18.02
N GLY A 175 26.79 -9.27 -19.17
CA GLY A 175 27.38 -7.92 -19.28
C GLY A 175 26.52 -6.77 -18.75
N GLN A 176 25.24 -7.03 -18.44
CA GLN A 176 24.30 -6.06 -17.84
C GLN A 176 24.04 -6.34 -16.35
N ARG A 177 24.64 -7.40 -15.80
CA ARG A 177 24.53 -7.71 -14.37
C ARG A 177 25.30 -6.66 -13.56
N ARG A 178 24.72 -6.28 -12.44
CA ARG A 178 25.28 -5.27 -11.52
C ARG A 178 26.06 -5.93 -10.38
N PRO A 179 27.02 -5.22 -9.77
CA PRO A 179 27.65 -5.67 -8.54
C PRO A 179 26.64 -5.75 -7.40
N ILE A 180 26.88 -6.66 -6.46
CA ILE A 180 26.01 -6.85 -5.29
C ILE A 180 26.03 -5.56 -4.45
N PRO A 181 24.86 -5.03 -4.05
CA PRO A 181 24.73 -3.91 -3.13
C PRO A 181 25.54 -4.15 -1.85
N GLN A 182 26.42 -3.22 -1.51
CA GLN A 182 27.23 -3.32 -0.29
C GLN A 182 26.51 -2.67 0.87
N LYS A 183 26.34 -3.42 1.96
CA LYS A 183 25.80 -2.87 3.20
C LYS A 183 26.80 -1.86 3.77
N PRO A 184 26.41 -0.59 4.01
CA PRO A 184 27.29 0.40 4.60
C PRO A 184 27.82 -0.09 5.95
N GLN A 185 29.13 -0.27 6.05
CA GLN A 185 29.80 -0.71 7.27
C GLN A 185 30.01 0.50 8.19
N LEU A 186 28.98 0.90 8.92
CA LEU A 186 29.15 1.84 10.02
C LEU A 186 29.71 1.06 11.20
N GLY A 187 30.96 1.34 11.55
CA GLY A 187 31.74 0.59 12.52
C GLY A 187 30.96 0.26 13.80
N PHE A 188 31.08 -0.99 14.23
CA PHE A 188 30.47 -1.53 15.45
C PHE A 188 30.97 -0.88 16.76
N THR A 189 31.80 0.16 16.68
CA THR A 189 32.36 0.90 17.82
C THR A 189 31.88 2.35 17.76
N LYS A 190 30.82 2.64 18.54
CA LYS A 190 30.07 3.91 18.60
C LYS A 190 29.25 4.20 17.34
N GLY A 191 28.02 3.68 17.35
CA GLY A 191 27.02 3.87 16.31
C GLY A 191 26.87 5.33 15.89
N GLY A 192 27.13 5.58 14.60
CA GLY A 192 26.83 6.86 13.97
C GLY A 192 25.36 7.23 14.16
N SER A 193 25.09 8.54 14.07
CA SER A 193 23.74 9.07 14.21
C SER A 193 22.79 8.39 13.23
N ARG A 194 21.50 8.34 13.57
CA ARG A 194 20.47 7.75 12.73
C ARG A 194 20.51 8.32 11.30
N GLU A 195 20.74 9.62 11.23
CA GLU A 195 20.84 10.40 10.01
C GLU A 195 22.04 9.95 9.18
N GLN A 196 23.18 9.64 9.82
CA GLN A 196 24.36 9.10 9.14
C GLN A 196 24.10 7.70 8.58
N GLN A 197 23.38 6.85 9.33
CA GLN A 197 22.96 5.52 8.86
C GLN A 197 22.05 5.62 7.63
N ASN A 198 21.09 6.54 7.68
CA ASN A 198 20.16 6.78 6.58
C ASN A 198 20.86 7.38 5.36
N GLU A 199 21.75 8.34 5.54
CA GLU A 199 22.49 8.95 4.45
C GLU A 199 23.42 7.92 3.77
N ALA A 200 24.17 7.13 4.55
CA ALA A 200 25.03 6.09 4.00
C ALA A 200 24.23 5.02 3.23
N ALA A 201 23.08 4.59 3.78
CA ALA A 201 22.19 3.67 3.08
C ALA A 201 21.59 4.29 1.81
N TRP A 202 21.23 5.56 1.85
CA TRP A 202 20.67 6.29 0.72
C TRP A 202 21.68 6.48 -0.41
N GLN A 203 22.95 6.77 -0.09
CA GLN A 203 24.03 6.87 -1.08
C GLN A 203 24.28 5.51 -1.76
N SER A 204 24.36 4.42 -0.99
CA SER A 204 24.49 3.07 -1.55
C SER A 204 23.32 2.70 -2.46
N PHE A 205 22.10 3.13 -2.14
CA PHE A 205 20.93 2.96 -3.00
C PHE A 205 21.02 3.78 -4.29
N LYS A 206 21.46 5.05 -4.21
CA LYS A 206 21.62 5.93 -5.38
C LYS A 206 22.57 5.35 -6.42
N GLU A 207 23.66 4.75 -5.99
CA GLU A 207 24.63 4.08 -6.89
C GLU A 207 24.02 2.92 -7.69
N GLN A 208 22.89 2.37 -7.25
CA GLN A 208 22.19 1.27 -7.92
C GLN A 208 21.06 1.75 -8.84
N LEU A 209 20.78 3.05 -8.89
CA LEU A 209 19.76 3.62 -9.76
C LEU A 209 20.23 3.56 -11.21
N LEU A 210 19.30 3.18 -12.08
CA LEU A 210 19.53 3.07 -13.51
C LEU A 210 19.07 4.35 -14.20
N VAL A 211 19.94 4.91 -15.03
CA VAL A 211 19.64 6.07 -15.86
C VAL A 211 18.87 5.61 -17.10
N CYS A 212 17.74 6.25 -17.36
CA CYS A 212 16.98 6.04 -18.59
C CYS A 212 17.75 6.63 -19.77
N ALA A 213 18.13 5.79 -20.75
CA ALA A 213 18.86 6.22 -21.95
C ALA A 213 18.13 7.31 -22.77
N ASN A 214 16.80 7.39 -22.66
CA ASN A 214 16.00 8.32 -23.47
C ASN A 214 15.82 9.69 -22.81
N CYS A 215 15.75 9.77 -21.47
CA CYS A 215 15.47 11.03 -20.78
C CYS A 215 16.42 11.37 -19.62
N GLY A 216 17.44 10.57 -19.36
CA GLY A 216 18.45 10.82 -18.33
C GLY A 216 17.97 10.67 -16.88
N ARG A 217 16.68 10.38 -16.65
CA ARG A 217 16.15 10.20 -15.28
C ARG A 217 16.60 8.88 -14.68
N SER A 218 16.93 8.91 -13.38
CA SER A 218 17.37 7.76 -12.61
C SER A 218 16.20 7.07 -11.92
N PHE A 219 16.12 5.74 -12.04
CA PHE A 219 15.05 4.93 -11.47
C PHE A 219 15.59 3.66 -10.83
N ALA A 220 14.87 3.15 -9.83
CA ALA A 220 15.05 1.76 -9.42
C ALA A 220 14.69 0.84 -10.60
N SER A 221 15.33 -0.34 -10.67
CA SER A 221 15.20 -1.25 -11.81
C SER A 221 13.75 -1.62 -12.15
N ASP A 222 12.94 -1.90 -11.15
CA ASP A 222 11.52 -2.23 -11.29
C ASP A 222 10.70 -1.06 -11.85
N ARG A 223 11.06 0.18 -11.47
CA ARG A 223 10.39 1.40 -11.93
C ARG A 223 10.83 1.83 -13.31
N LEU A 224 12.09 1.57 -13.70
CA LEU A 224 12.59 1.91 -15.04
C LEU A 224 11.81 1.16 -16.12
N VAL A 225 11.50 -0.12 -15.90
CA VAL A 225 10.73 -0.94 -16.85
C VAL A 225 9.34 -0.35 -17.09
N VAL A 226 8.67 0.11 -16.03
CA VAL A 226 7.34 0.75 -16.15
C VAL A 226 7.45 2.12 -16.80
N HIS A 227 8.49 2.89 -16.47
CA HIS A 227 8.76 4.20 -17.04
C HIS A 227 8.97 4.11 -18.56
N GLN A 228 9.83 3.20 -19.04
CA GLN A 228 10.13 3.01 -20.46
C GLN A 228 8.92 2.56 -21.28
N ARG A 229 7.94 1.88 -20.65
CA ARG A 229 6.71 1.41 -21.30
C ARG A 229 5.61 2.48 -21.44
N ARG A 230 5.75 3.64 -20.78
CA ARG A 230 4.73 4.71 -20.83
C ARG A 230 4.99 5.64 -22.02
N PRO A 231 4.02 5.82 -22.94
CA PRO A 231 4.07 6.90 -23.91
C PRO A 231 4.11 8.24 -23.18
N SER A 232 5.02 9.13 -23.58
CA SER A 232 5.05 10.51 -23.07
C SER A 232 3.78 11.23 -23.51
N VAL A 233 2.89 11.54 -22.57
CA VAL A 233 1.78 12.48 -22.83
C VAL A 233 2.41 13.87 -22.93
N PHE A 234 2.54 14.37 -24.14
CA PHE A 234 2.95 15.75 -24.41
C PHE A 234 1.78 16.68 -24.05
N SER A 235 1.95 17.52 -23.05
CA SER A 235 1.16 18.75 -22.89
C SER A 235 1.99 19.88 -23.46
N GLY A 236 1.70 20.29 -24.70
CA GLY A 236 2.37 21.39 -25.35
C GLY A 236 2.01 21.47 -26.83
N HIS A 237 1.14 22.42 -27.17
CA HIS A 237 0.84 22.81 -28.54
C HIS A 237 2.13 23.22 -29.27
N SER A 238 2.41 22.64 -30.43
CA SER A 238 2.93 23.33 -31.63
C SER A 238 3.17 22.33 -32.76
N SER A 239 2.68 22.71 -33.94
CA SER A 239 2.58 21.93 -35.15
C SER A 239 3.91 21.91 -35.93
N THR A 240 4.53 20.75 -36.15
CA THR A 240 5.26 20.46 -37.41
C THR A 240 5.42 18.96 -37.64
N SER A 241 5.23 18.56 -38.89
CA SER A 241 5.37 17.23 -39.48
C SER A 241 6.84 16.78 -39.60
N TYR A 242 7.16 15.51 -39.26
CA TYR A 242 7.85 14.55 -40.17
C TYR A 242 8.08 13.17 -39.52
N THR A 243 7.88 12.15 -40.35
CA THR A 243 8.37 10.75 -40.40
C THR A 243 8.90 10.01 -39.16
N GLY A 244 8.16 8.96 -38.79
CA GLY A 244 8.69 7.60 -38.63
C GLY A 244 9.94 7.38 -37.79
N THR A 245 9.77 7.23 -36.48
CA THR A 245 10.28 6.18 -35.57
C THR A 245 9.92 6.64 -34.16
N LEU A 246 9.13 5.87 -33.39
CA LEU A 246 8.68 6.27 -32.05
C LEU A 246 9.85 6.30 -31.04
N PRO A 247 10.22 7.45 -30.45
CA PRO A 247 11.06 7.47 -29.25
C PRO A 247 10.16 7.74 -28.04
N SER A 248 9.85 6.71 -27.26
CA SER A 248 9.14 6.89 -25.99
C SER A 248 10.07 7.47 -24.91
N CYS A 249 9.59 8.49 -24.20
CA CYS A 249 10.24 9.33 -23.17
C CYS A 249 11.07 10.49 -23.73
N SER A 250 10.50 11.70 -23.68
CA SER A 250 11.17 12.95 -24.09
C SER A 250 12.34 13.33 -23.17
N PRO A 251 13.46 13.83 -23.72
CA PRO A 251 14.56 14.40 -22.93
C PRO A 251 14.09 15.66 -22.20
N SER A 252 14.49 15.81 -20.94
CA SER A 252 14.39 17.09 -20.23
C SER A 252 15.45 18.05 -20.78
N ALA A 253 15.07 19.27 -21.11
CA ALA A 253 16.01 20.33 -21.44
C ALA A 253 16.96 20.58 -20.25
N PRO A 254 18.27 20.79 -20.48
CA PRO A 254 19.18 21.22 -19.42
C PRO A 254 18.74 22.59 -18.88
N ILE A 255 18.84 22.76 -17.57
CA ILE A 255 18.75 24.05 -16.87
C ILE A 255 20.07 24.78 -17.07
#